data_AF-A0A536BYJ2-F1
#
_entry.id   AF-A0A536BYJ2-F1
#
_cell.length_a   1.000
_cell.length_b   1.000
_cell.length_c   1.000
_cell.angle_alpha   90.00
_cell.angle_beta   90.00
_cell.angle_gamma   90.00
#
_symmetry.space_group_name_H-M   'P 1'
#
loop_
_entity.id
_entity.type
_entity.pdbx_description
1 polymer ?
#
loop_
_entity_poly.entity_id
_entity_poly.type
_entity_poly.pdbx_seq_one_letter_code
_entity_poly.pdbx_strand_id
1 'polypeptide(L)'
;MLFATFEHVPAYPLVFPLFYGAAIVFALVMARHLRVFAVAGPSAPFGSVPRRLWGVIEYALIQTKMFKDPRAALMHWGIFWGFLLLTIGTANIVTGGLVQAVLSWPLDALLWTIVSALQNVVAMIVLVSIGYALFRRFVSRPARLTYSTDALIILGLIGGVVATELLAQAFEIARYGEQPGSRPQRWTQASPCCGGRTSDSSSCSSCTCPSASTSTS
;
A
#
# COMPACT_ATOMS: atom_id res chain seq x y z
N MET A 1 18.70 15.78 1.81
CA MET A 1 18.17 15.27 3.10
C MET A 1 17.34 13.99 2.92
N LEU A 2 17.73 13.10 1.99
CA LEU A 2 16.99 11.87 1.65
C LEU A 2 17.59 10.62 2.33
N PHE A 3 18.87 10.72 2.72
CA PHE A 3 19.64 9.65 3.36
C PHE A 3 19.74 9.78 4.89
N ALA A 4 19.51 10.97 5.45
CA ALA A 4 19.70 11.25 6.88
C ALA A 4 18.83 10.35 7.79
N THR A 5 17.61 10.00 7.36
CA THR A 5 16.69 9.14 8.13
C THR A 5 17.08 7.66 8.10
N PHE A 6 17.85 7.22 7.09
CA PHE A 6 18.25 5.82 6.89
C PHE A 6 19.75 5.56 7.02
N GLU A 7 20.55 6.61 7.27
CA GLU A 7 21.99 6.51 7.55
C GLU A 7 22.32 5.54 8.69
N HIS A 8 21.37 5.33 9.60
CA HIS A 8 21.51 4.45 10.76
C HIS A 8 21.36 2.95 10.39
N VAL A 9 20.86 2.65 9.19
CA VAL A 9 20.72 1.28 8.68
C VAL A 9 21.87 1.02 7.70
N PRO A 10 22.90 0.27 8.10
CA PRO A 10 24.18 0.18 7.37
C PRO A 10 24.07 -0.42 5.96
N ALA A 11 22.94 -1.03 5.61
CA ALA A 11 22.69 -1.69 4.33
C ALA A 11 21.57 -1.06 3.47
N TYR A 12 20.96 0.06 3.90
CA TYR A 12 19.85 0.68 3.18
C TYR A 12 20.13 1.01 1.70
N PRO A 13 21.34 1.48 1.33
CA PRO A 13 21.65 1.76 -0.07
C PRO A 13 21.56 0.54 -0.99
N LEU A 14 21.61 -0.70 -0.47
CA LEU A 14 21.49 -1.93 -1.26
C LEU A 14 20.07 -2.18 -1.78
N VAL A 15 19.05 -1.56 -1.18
CA VAL A 15 17.66 -1.69 -1.62
C VAL A 15 17.46 -1.12 -3.02
N PHE A 16 18.11 -0.01 -3.35
CA PHE A 16 18.00 0.62 -4.67
C PHE A 16 18.55 -0.26 -5.80
N PRO A 17 19.82 -0.74 -5.80
CA PRO A 17 20.31 -1.60 -6.86
C PRO A 17 19.56 -2.93 -6.92
N LEU A 18 19.12 -3.48 -5.79
CA LEU A 18 18.28 -4.68 -5.76
C LEU A 18 16.93 -4.43 -6.45
N PHE A 19 16.23 -3.35 -6.08
CA PHE A 19 14.93 -3.01 -6.64
C PHE A 19 15.02 -2.68 -8.13
N TYR A 20 15.94 -1.79 -8.52
CA TYR A 20 16.10 -1.41 -9.94
C TYR A 20 16.62 -2.59 -10.78
N GLY A 21 17.50 -3.42 -10.23
CA GLY A 21 17.94 -4.66 -10.89
C GLY A 21 16.78 -5.62 -11.14
N ALA A 22 15.96 -5.88 -10.13
CA ALA A 22 14.76 -6.70 -10.27
C ALA A 22 13.74 -6.09 -11.24
N ALA A 23 13.54 -4.77 -11.21
CA ALA A 23 12.65 -4.06 -12.12
C ALA A 23 13.11 -4.15 -13.59
N ILE A 24 14.42 -4.06 -13.85
CA ILE A 24 14.99 -4.25 -15.19
C ILE A 24 14.74 -5.69 -15.67
N VAL A 25 15.05 -6.69 -14.84
CA VAL A 25 14.81 -8.10 -15.20
C VAL A 25 13.33 -8.34 -15.49
N PHE A 26 12.43 -7.82 -14.65
CA PHE A 26 10.99 -7.88 -14.87
C PHE A 26 10.58 -7.23 -16.19
N ALA A 27 11.08 -6.03 -16.48
CA ALA A 27 10.79 -5.32 -17.73
C ALA A 27 11.27 -6.09 -18.97
N LEU A 28 12.43 -6.73 -18.90
CA LEU A 28 12.96 -7.56 -19.99
C LEU A 28 12.11 -8.83 -20.21
N VAL A 29 11.71 -9.51 -19.14
CA VAL A 29 10.82 -10.68 -19.20
C VAL A 29 9.44 -10.28 -19.73
N MET A 30 8.89 -9.17 -19.26
CA MET A 30 7.62 -8.62 -19.74
C MET A 30 7.70 -8.28 -21.23
N ALA A 31 8.75 -7.57 -21.67
CA ALA A 31 8.97 -7.23 -23.07
C ALA A 31 9.04 -8.49 -23.95
N ARG A 32 9.69 -9.56 -23.49
CA ARG A 32 9.70 -10.85 -24.18
C ARG A 32 8.29 -11.42 -24.33
N HIS A 33 7.49 -11.39 -23.27
CA HIS A 33 6.12 -11.91 -23.30
C HIS A 33 5.20 -11.08 -24.21
N LEU A 34 5.30 -9.74 -24.16
CA LEU A 34 4.58 -8.83 -25.04
C LEU A 34 4.96 -9.02 -26.52
N ARG A 35 6.24 -9.28 -26.82
CA ARG A 35 6.68 -9.59 -28.20
C ARG A 35 6.02 -10.85 -28.74
N VAL A 36 5.83 -11.89 -27.91
CA VAL A 36 5.12 -13.11 -28.32
C VAL A 36 3.67 -12.81 -28.66
N PHE A 37 2.99 -11.98 -27.87
CA PHE A 37 1.61 -11.56 -28.17
C PHE A 37 1.51 -10.65 -29.40
N ALA A 38 2.52 -9.83 -29.67
CA ALA A 38 2.55 -8.98 -30.86
C ALA A 38 2.58 -9.80 -32.18
N VAL A 39 3.08 -11.04 -32.13
CA VAL A 39 3.08 -11.96 -33.29
C VAL A 39 1.70 -12.57 -33.54
N ALA A 40 0.77 -12.53 -32.58
CA ALA A 40 -0.56 -13.16 -32.68
C ALA A 40 -1.56 -12.45 -33.62
N GLY A 41 -1.12 -11.46 -34.40
CA GLY A 41 -1.88 -10.87 -35.50
C GLY A 41 -2.55 -9.51 -35.19
N PRO A 42 -2.75 -8.65 -36.20
CA PRO A 42 -3.24 -7.30 -36.02
C PRO A 42 -4.75 -7.27 -35.72
N SER A 43 -5.12 -7.14 -34.44
CA SER A 43 -6.43 -6.56 -34.11
C SER A 43 -6.30 -5.05 -34.33
N ALA A 44 -7.10 -4.42 -35.20
CA ALA A 44 -7.09 -2.97 -35.43
C ALA A 44 -7.12 -2.21 -34.08
N PRO A 45 -5.99 -1.69 -33.56
CA PRO A 45 -5.88 -1.37 -32.13
C PRO A 45 -6.62 -0.09 -31.75
N PHE A 46 -6.78 0.81 -32.72
CA PHE A 46 -7.21 2.19 -32.51
C PHE A 46 -8.58 2.54 -33.08
N GLY A 47 -9.32 1.58 -33.67
CA GLY A 47 -10.61 1.86 -34.32
C GLY A 47 -11.76 2.24 -33.37
N SER A 48 -11.61 2.01 -32.06
CA SER A 48 -12.62 2.37 -31.03
C SER A 48 -11.99 2.55 -29.64
N VAL A 49 -11.00 3.46 -29.55
CA VAL A 49 -10.27 3.77 -28.30
C VAL A 49 -11.19 4.00 -27.09
N PRO A 50 -12.29 4.78 -27.18
CA PRO A 50 -13.14 5.04 -26.02
C PRO A 50 -13.86 3.78 -25.51
N ARG A 51 -14.35 2.94 -26.44
CA ARG A 51 -15.08 1.70 -26.10
C ARG A 51 -14.14 0.66 -25.50
N ARG A 52 -12.90 0.59 -25.98
CA ARG A 52 -11.86 -0.29 -25.42
C ARG A 52 -11.36 0.20 -24.06
N LEU A 53 -11.17 1.51 -23.88
CA LEU A 53 -10.78 2.09 -22.60
C LEU A 53 -11.84 1.84 -21.53
N TRP A 54 -13.13 1.99 -21.88
CA TRP A 54 -14.23 1.61 -20.99
C TRP A 54 -14.20 0.12 -20.66
N GLY A 55 -13.94 -0.74 -21.65
CA GLY A 55 -13.75 -2.17 -21.41
C GLY A 55 -12.57 -2.49 -20.48
N VAL A 56 -11.49 -1.72 -20.50
CA VAL A 56 -10.38 -1.86 -19.54
C VAL A 56 -10.83 -1.48 -18.13
N ILE A 57 -11.55 -0.38 -17.97
CA ILE A 57 -12.08 0.02 -16.65
C ILE A 57 -13.04 -1.05 -16.12
N GLU A 58 -14.00 -1.48 -16.94
CA GLU A 58 -15.03 -2.44 -16.55
C GLU A 58 -14.45 -3.83 -16.25
N TYR A 59 -13.55 -4.34 -17.10
CA TYR A 59 -13.04 -5.70 -16.97
C TYR A 59 -11.74 -5.80 -16.16
N ALA A 60 -10.88 -4.79 -16.16
CA ALA A 60 -9.60 -4.84 -15.44
C ALA A 60 -9.70 -4.22 -14.04
N LEU A 61 -10.35 -3.06 -13.88
CA LEU A 61 -10.48 -2.40 -12.57
C LEU A 61 -11.68 -2.93 -11.78
N ILE A 62 -12.87 -2.97 -12.40
CA ILE A 62 -14.10 -3.41 -11.73
C ILE A 62 -14.19 -4.94 -11.71
N GLN A 63 -13.52 -5.63 -12.63
CA GLN A 63 -13.49 -7.10 -12.73
C GLN A 63 -14.89 -7.72 -12.87
N THR A 64 -15.81 -7.05 -13.57
CA THR A 64 -17.24 -7.45 -13.67
C THR A 64 -17.42 -8.90 -14.13
N LYS A 65 -16.55 -9.40 -15.00
CA LYS A 65 -16.61 -10.77 -15.52
C LYS A 65 -16.32 -11.86 -14.47
N MET A 66 -15.61 -11.51 -13.40
CA MET A 66 -15.18 -12.46 -12.35
C MET A 66 -16.28 -12.71 -11.31
N PHE A 67 -17.22 -11.78 -11.17
CA PHE A 67 -18.41 -11.90 -10.30
C PHE A 67 -19.39 -13.01 -10.70
N LYS A 68 -19.13 -13.73 -11.81
CA LYS A 68 -19.86 -14.95 -12.18
C LYS A 68 -19.70 -16.08 -11.16
N ASP A 69 -18.58 -16.13 -10.44
CA ASP A 69 -18.39 -16.98 -9.25
C ASP A 69 -18.09 -16.06 -8.05
N PRO A 70 -19.09 -15.72 -7.21
CA PRO A 70 -18.93 -14.71 -6.17
C PRO A 70 -17.86 -15.08 -5.13
N ARG A 71 -17.63 -16.38 -4.90
CA ARG A 71 -16.59 -16.86 -3.97
C ARG A 71 -15.18 -16.61 -4.51
N ALA A 72 -14.99 -16.83 -5.81
CA ALA A 72 -13.71 -16.55 -6.48
C ALA A 72 -13.50 -15.05 -6.73
N ALA A 73 -14.59 -14.31 -6.97
CA ALA A 73 -14.56 -12.87 -7.19
C ALA A 73 -14.08 -12.11 -5.95
N LEU A 74 -14.64 -12.42 -4.78
CA LEU A 74 -14.31 -11.70 -3.54
C LEU A 74 -12.83 -11.83 -3.16
N MET A 75 -12.27 -13.04 -3.28
CA MET A 75 -10.84 -13.26 -3.01
C MET A 75 -9.93 -12.53 -4.00
N HIS A 76 -10.25 -12.52 -5.30
CA HIS A 76 -9.43 -11.86 -6.31
C HIS A 76 -9.53 -10.35 -6.22
N TRP A 77 -10.73 -9.84 -5.92
CA TRP A 77 -10.95 -8.42 -5.70
C TRP A 77 -10.12 -7.91 -4.53
N GLY A 78 -10.11 -8.64 -3.41
CA GLY A 78 -9.26 -8.34 -2.25
C GLY A 78 -7.77 -8.33 -2.60
N ILE A 79 -7.28 -9.37 -3.29
CA ILE A 79 -5.86 -9.47 -3.70
C ILE A 79 -5.48 -8.36 -4.69
N PHE A 80 -6.35 -8.03 -5.64
CA PHE A 80 -6.09 -7.00 -6.66
C PHE A 80 -5.97 -5.61 -6.06
N TRP A 81 -6.95 -5.18 -5.26
CA TRP A 81 -6.90 -3.88 -4.60
C TRP A 81 -5.77 -3.81 -3.57
N GLY A 82 -5.46 -4.95 -2.94
CA GLY A 82 -4.24 -5.14 -2.16
C GLY A 82 -2.99 -4.78 -2.94
N PHE A 83 -2.76 -5.45 -4.06
CA PHE A 83 -1.58 -5.23 -4.87
C PHE A 83 -1.50 -3.78 -5.39
N LEU A 84 -2.63 -3.17 -5.74
CA LEU A 84 -2.67 -1.77 -6.19
C LEU A 84 -2.18 -0.81 -5.09
N LEU A 85 -2.68 -0.98 -3.86
CA LEU A 85 -2.30 -0.12 -2.73
C LEU A 85 -0.87 -0.38 -2.24
N LEU A 86 -0.42 -1.64 -2.19
CA LEU A 86 0.97 -1.99 -1.87
C LEU A 86 1.96 -1.38 -2.87
N THR A 87 1.57 -1.31 -4.14
CA THR A 87 2.38 -0.67 -5.19
C THR A 87 2.55 0.82 -4.91
N ILE A 88 1.51 1.51 -4.41
CA ILE A 88 1.59 2.92 -4.04
C ILE A 88 2.55 3.13 -2.87
N GLY A 89 2.46 2.31 -1.82
CA GLY A 89 3.38 2.36 -0.67
C GLY A 89 4.83 2.10 -1.09
N THR A 90 5.06 1.04 -1.88
CA THR A 90 6.39 0.70 -2.42
C THR A 90 6.93 1.82 -3.32
N ALA A 91 6.10 2.38 -4.20
CA ALA A 91 6.48 3.49 -5.06
C ALA A 91 6.87 4.73 -4.24
N ASN A 92 6.16 5.02 -3.14
CA ASN A 92 6.52 6.11 -2.25
C ASN A 92 7.90 5.89 -1.61
N ILE A 93 8.20 4.68 -1.14
CA ILE A 93 9.50 4.33 -0.55
C ILE A 93 10.62 4.48 -1.59
N VAL A 94 10.45 3.91 -2.78
CA VAL A 94 11.45 3.93 -3.85
C VAL A 94 11.72 5.34 -4.36
N THR A 95 10.68 6.17 -4.45
CA THR A 95 10.79 7.57 -4.89
C THR A 95 11.22 8.52 -3.77
N GLY A 96 11.48 8.02 -2.56
CA GLY A 96 11.93 8.84 -1.43
C GLY A 96 10.87 9.79 -0.88
N GLY A 97 9.60 9.42 -0.94
CA GLY A 97 8.49 10.24 -0.45
C GLY A 97 7.84 11.15 -1.50
N LEU A 98 8.25 11.07 -2.78
CA LEU A 98 7.70 11.92 -3.84
C LEU A 98 6.21 11.67 -4.05
N VAL A 99 5.77 10.41 -4.00
CA VAL A 99 4.34 10.06 -4.14
C VAL A 99 3.53 10.73 -3.03
N GLN A 100 3.99 10.67 -1.78
CA GLN A 100 3.37 11.36 -0.66
C GLN A 100 3.37 12.89 -0.88
N ALA A 101 4.48 13.47 -1.33
CA ALA A 101 4.58 14.91 -1.60
C ALA A 101 3.55 15.34 -2.67
N VAL A 102 3.43 14.61 -3.77
CA VAL A 102 2.48 14.88 -4.85
C VAL A 102 1.04 14.69 -4.38
N LEU A 103 0.73 13.60 -3.66
CA LEU A 103 -0.63 13.35 -3.15
C LEU A 103 -1.04 14.35 -2.06
N SER A 104 -0.08 14.89 -1.30
CA SER A 104 -0.34 15.92 -0.30
C SER A 104 -0.58 17.31 -0.91
N TRP A 105 -0.19 17.52 -2.16
CA TRP A 105 -0.37 18.77 -2.93
C TRP A 105 -1.65 18.66 -3.79
N PRO A 106 -2.86 18.94 -3.26
CA PRO A 106 -3.35 20.28 -2.92
C PRO A 106 -4.30 20.30 -1.69
N LEU A 107 -4.36 19.22 -0.91
CA LEU A 107 -5.35 18.96 0.15
C LEU A 107 -4.67 18.66 1.51
N ASP A 108 -3.56 19.33 1.80
CA ASP A 108 -2.96 19.45 3.13
C ASP A 108 -2.83 18.10 3.89
N ALA A 109 -2.15 17.14 3.26
CA ALA A 109 -1.90 15.78 3.77
C ALA A 109 -3.14 14.89 4.03
N LEU A 110 -4.37 15.36 3.78
CA LEU A 110 -5.59 14.56 3.98
C LEU A 110 -5.64 13.34 3.05
N LEU A 111 -5.31 13.53 1.78
CA LEU A 111 -5.29 12.44 0.78
C LEU A 111 -4.31 11.33 1.16
N TRP A 112 -3.10 11.71 1.60
CA TRP A 112 -2.09 10.75 2.04
C TRP A 112 -2.56 9.98 3.28
N THR A 113 -3.18 10.67 4.25
CA THR A 113 -3.75 10.04 5.44
C THR A 113 -4.84 9.03 5.08
N ILE A 114 -5.75 9.38 4.16
CA ILE A 114 -6.81 8.47 3.70
C ILE A 114 -6.21 7.25 2.99
N VAL A 115 -5.25 7.46 2.09
CA VAL A 115 -4.58 6.36 1.36
C VAL A 115 -3.80 5.45 2.31
N SER A 116 -3.16 6.01 3.34
CA SER A 116 -2.46 5.23 4.36
C SER A 116 -3.42 4.44 5.25
N ALA A 117 -4.54 5.04 5.66
CA ALA A 117 -5.58 4.34 6.43
C ALA A 117 -6.23 3.21 5.60
N LEU A 118 -6.50 3.47 4.31
CA LEU A 118 -7.03 2.47 3.39
C LEU A 118 -6.03 1.32 3.17
N GLN A 119 -4.73 1.60 3.09
CA GLN A 119 -3.69 0.57 3.01
C GLN A 119 -3.78 -0.41 4.17
N ASN A 120 -3.93 0.06 5.40
CA ASN A 120 -4.06 -0.82 6.58
C ASN A 120 -5.32 -1.69 6.53
N VAL A 121 -6.47 -1.11 6.14
CA VAL A 121 -7.72 -1.86 5.98
C VAL A 121 -7.57 -2.93 4.90
N VAL A 122 -7.01 -2.56 3.75
CA VAL A 122 -6.84 -3.47 2.63
C VAL A 122 -5.79 -4.54 2.92
N ALA A 123 -4.72 -4.22 3.66
CA ALA A 123 -3.75 -5.23 4.12
C ALA A 123 -4.45 -6.35 4.92
N MET A 124 -5.37 -5.99 5.81
CA MET A 124 -6.18 -6.98 6.54
C MET A 124 -7.10 -7.79 5.60
N ILE A 125 -7.75 -7.13 4.64
CA ILE A 125 -8.59 -7.81 3.63
C ILE A 125 -7.76 -8.79 2.81
N VAL A 126 -6.54 -8.43 2.43
CA VAL A 126 -5.63 -9.28 1.67
C VAL A 126 -5.23 -10.50 2.48
N LEU A 127 -4.87 -10.35 3.76
CA LEU A 127 -4.55 -11.48 4.62
C LEU A 127 -5.71 -12.48 4.72
N VAL A 128 -6.93 -11.98 4.92
CA VAL A 128 -8.14 -12.81 4.94
C VAL A 128 -8.35 -13.49 3.58
N SER A 129 -8.16 -12.76 2.49
CA SER A 129 -8.29 -13.28 1.12
C SER A 129 -7.27 -14.37 0.81
N ILE A 130 -6.02 -14.23 1.28
CA ILE A 130 -4.97 -15.23 1.16
C ILE A 130 -5.31 -16.46 1.99
N GLY A 131 -5.75 -16.28 3.23
CA GLY A 131 -6.21 -17.38 4.09
C GLY A 131 -7.35 -18.16 3.44
N TYR A 132 -8.33 -17.47 2.87
CA TYR A 132 -9.42 -18.09 2.11
C TYR A 132 -8.92 -18.79 0.83
N ALA A 133 -7.98 -18.19 0.11
CA ALA A 133 -7.39 -18.79 -1.10
C ALA A 133 -6.64 -20.09 -0.77
N LEU A 134 -5.87 -20.12 0.32
CA LEU A 134 -5.20 -21.32 0.82
C LEU A 134 -6.23 -22.36 1.29
N PHE A 135 -7.25 -21.96 2.05
CA PHE A 135 -8.32 -22.85 2.49
C PHE A 135 -9.05 -23.51 1.30
N ARG A 136 -9.45 -22.71 0.29
CA ARG A 136 -10.10 -23.22 -0.92
C ARG A 136 -9.19 -24.19 -1.68
N ARG A 137 -7.88 -23.93 -1.70
CA ARG A 137 -6.91 -24.77 -2.39
C ARG A 137 -6.65 -26.08 -1.64
N PHE A 138 -6.42 -26.07 -0.33
CA PHE A 138 -6.09 -27.28 0.44
C PHE A 138 -7.30 -28.12 0.84
N VAL A 139 -8.42 -27.48 1.15
CA VAL A 139 -9.62 -28.12 1.73
C VAL A 139 -10.70 -28.35 0.68
N SER A 140 -11.16 -27.30 -0.01
CA SER A 140 -12.30 -27.41 -0.93
C SER A 140 -11.98 -28.11 -2.25
N ARG A 141 -10.69 -28.23 -2.62
CA ARG A 141 -10.14 -28.93 -3.81
C ARG A 141 -11.13 -29.03 -5.00
N PRO A 142 -11.47 -27.92 -5.67
CA PRO A 142 -12.39 -27.96 -6.81
C PRO A 142 -11.78 -28.81 -7.93
N ALA A 143 -12.55 -29.75 -8.50
CA ALA A 143 -12.11 -30.73 -9.53
C ALA A 143 -11.54 -30.13 -10.84
N ARG A 144 -11.50 -28.81 -10.97
CA ARG A 144 -11.05 -28.02 -12.13
C ARG A 144 -9.83 -27.14 -11.83
N LEU A 145 -9.28 -27.21 -10.62
CA LEU A 145 -8.13 -26.40 -10.22
C LEU A 145 -6.86 -27.24 -10.33
N THR A 146 -6.06 -26.99 -11.36
CA THR A 146 -4.70 -27.54 -11.46
C THR A 146 -3.84 -26.95 -10.34
N TYR A 147 -3.18 -27.81 -9.57
CA TYR A 147 -2.20 -27.39 -8.59
C TYR A 147 -0.94 -26.93 -9.33
N SER A 148 -0.79 -25.62 -9.51
CA SER A 148 0.49 -25.04 -9.91
C SER A 148 1.26 -24.57 -8.68
N THR A 149 2.47 -25.11 -8.51
CA THR A 149 3.41 -24.70 -7.47
C THR A 149 3.71 -23.20 -7.59
N ASP A 150 3.81 -22.69 -8.81
CA ASP A 150 4.00 -21.27 -9.11
C ASP A 150 2.93 -20.39 -8.45
N ALA A 151 1.66 -20.83 -8.49
CA ALA A 151 0.58 -20.08 -7.87
C ALA A 151 0.59 -20.16 -6.34
N LEU A 152 1.25 -21.15 -5.73
CA LEU A 152 1.48 -21.17 -4.27
C LEU A 152 2.65 -20.27 -3.89
N ILE A 153 3.71 -20.27 -4.70
CA ILE A 153 4.88 -19.39 -4.51
C ILE A 153 4.43 -17.93 -4.57
N ILE A 154 3.71 -17.52 -5.62
CA ILE A 154 3.22 -16.14 -5.77
C ILE A 154 2.31 -15.75 -4.61
N LEU A 155 1.39 -16.64 -4.21
CA LEU A 155 0.49 -16.37 -3.10
C LEU A 155 1.24 -16.22 -1.77
N GLY A 156 2.28 -17.04 -1.56
CA GLY A 156 3.19 -16.93 -0.42
C GLY A 156 4.01 -15.65 -0.43
N LEU A 157 4.51 -15.21 -1.59
CA LEU A 157 5.24 -13.95 -1.73
C LEU A 157 4.37 -12.75 -1.38
N ILE A 158 3.13 -12.69 -1.90
CA ILE A 158 2.20 -11.60 -1.58
C ILE A 158 1.85 -11.61 -0.08
N GLY A 159 1.57 -12.80 0.48
CA GLY A 159 1.29 -12.94 1.92
C GLY A 159 2.48 -12.54 2.78
N GLY A 160 3.69 -12.89 2.35
CA GLY A 160 4.93 -12.50 3.01
C GLY A 160 5.11 -10.99 3.03
N VAL A 161 4.94 -10.32 1.89
CA VAL A 161 5.04 -8.85 1.79
C VAL A 161 4.07 -8.16 2.76
N VAL A 162 2.78 -8.53 2.74
CA VAL A 162 1.78 -7.92 3.62
C VAL A 162 2.05 -8.21 5.09
N ALA A 163 2.45 -9.44 5.42
CA ALA A 163 2.79 -9.81 6.79
C ALA A 163 4.01 -9.02 7.29
N THR A 164 5.05 -8.86 6.48
CA THR A 164 6.23 -8.08 6.85
C THR A 164 5.91 -6.60 7.02
N GLU A 165 4.98 -6.05 6.24
CA GLU A 165 4.55 -4.66 6.38
C GLU A 165 3.79 -4.43 7.70
N LEU A 166 2.84 -5.32 8.04
CA LEU A 166 2.13 -5.23 9.32
C LEU A 166 3.06 -5.44 10.51
N LEU A 167 4.03 -6.35 10.39
CA LEU A 167 5.07 -6.53 11.42
C LEU A 167 5.94 -5.28 11.56
N ALA A 168 6.33 -4.64 10.46
CA ALA A 168 7.09 -3.39 10.49
C ALA A 168 6.31 -2.29 11.24
N GLN A 169 5.02 -2.13 10.94
CA GLN A 169 4.15 -1.19 11.65
C GLN A 169 4.04 -1.53 13.15
N ALA A 170 3.89 -2.82 13.49
CA ALA A 170 3.81 -3.26 14.88
C ALA A 170 5.10 -2.96 15.66
N PHE A 171 6.27 -3.18 15.06
CA PHE A 171 7.55 -2.84 15.68
C PHE A 171 7.77 -1.33 15.81
N GLU A 172 7.29 -0.54 14.85
CA GLU A 172 7.34 0.91 14.93
C GLU A 172 6.52 1.43 16.11
N ILE A 173 5.30 0.91 16.30
CA ILE A 173 4.45 1.23 17.46
C ILE A 173 5.11 0.78 18.77
N ALA A 174 5.74 -0.40 18.79
CA ALA A 174 6.44 -0.88 19.98
C ALA A 174 7.66 -0.03 20.35
N ARG A 175 8.36 0.53 19.35
CA ARG A 175 9.59 1.33 19.55
C ARG A 175 9.30 2.79 19.87
N TYR A 176 8.34 3.40 19.17
CA TYR A 176 8.04 4.84 19.25
C TYR A 176 6.76 5.16 20.02
N GLY A 177 6.03 4.15 20.50
CA GLY A 177 4.68 4.31 21.06
C GLY A 177 3.65 4.58 19.97
N GLU A 178 2.40 4.85 20.36
CA GLU A 178 1.38 5.31 19.43
C GLU A 178 1.81 6.64 18.79
N GLN A 179 2.34 6.62 17.57
CA GLN A 179 2.56 7.85 16.81
C GLN A 179 1.19 8.46 16.47
N PRO A 180 0.92 9.73 16.83
CA PRO A 180 -0.33 10.42 16.51
C PRO A 180 -0.38 10.80 15.02
N GLY A 181 -0.31 9.82 14.11
CA GLY A 181 -0.55 9.96 12.68
C GLY A 181 -2.00 9.61 12.27
N SER A 182 -2.80 9.08 13.21
CA SER A 182 -4.22 8.73 13.01
C SER A 182 -5.20 9.85 13.39
N ARG A 183 -4.70 11.00 13.85
CA ARG A 183 -5.52 12.17 14.17
C ARG A 183 -5.27 13.28 13.14
N PRO A 184 -6.32 13.96 12.64
CA PRO A 184 -6.13 15.20 11.89
C PRO A 184 -5.27 16.14 12.73
N GLN A 185 -4.17 16.63 12.15
CA GLN A 185 -3.19 17.56 12.74
C GLN A 185 -3.83 18.84 13.34
N ARG A 186 -5.12 19.07 13.06
CA ARG A 186 -5.96 20.15 13.63
C ARG A 186 -6.21 20.02 15.14
N TRP A 187 -6.14 18.82 15.73
CA TRP A 187 -6.42 18.65 17.17
C TRP A 187 -5.16 18.53 18.05
N THR A 188 -3.97 18.36 17.46
CA THR A 188 -2.71 18.20 18.22
C THR A 188 -2.01 19.52 18.53
N GLN A 189 -2.34 20.62 17.84
CA GLN A 189 -1.84 21.96 18.23
C GLN A 189 -2.53 22.52 19.49
N ALA A 190 -3.56 21.86 20.01
CA ALA A 190 -4.28 22.30 21.21
C ALA A 190 -3.71 21.74 22.52
N SER A 191 -2.66 20.91 22.50
CA SER A 191 -2.15 20.33 23.76
C SER A 191 -0.63 20.18 23.82
N PRO A 192 0.14 21.28 23.91
CA PRO A 192 1.52 21.19 24.39
C PRO A 192 1.61 20.89 25.90
N CYS A 193 0.53 21.03 26.68
CA CYS A 193 0.68 21.24 28.14
C CYS A 193 0.56 20.01 29.05
N CYS A 194 0.15 18.82 28.59
CA CYS A 194 0.12 17.64 29.47
C CYS A 194 0.57 16.38 28.71
N GLY A 195 1.89 16.27 28.49
CA GLY A 195 2.53 15.04 28.02
C GLY A 195 3.31 14.39 29.17
N GLY A 196 2.71 13.41 29.84
CA GLY A 196 3.39 12.66 30.90
C GLY A 196 2.49 11.63 31.56
N ARG A 197 2.93 10.38 31.52
CA ARG A 197 2.29 9.22 32.16
C ARG A 197 2.47 9.29 33.68
N THR A 198 1.64 10.06 34.38
CA THR A 198 1.50 10.01 35.85
C THR A 198 0.05 10.29 36.22
N SER A 199 -0.53 9.45 37.05
CA SER A 199 -1.92 9.51 37.54
C SER A 199 -2.17 10.60 38.59
N ASP A 200 -1.44 11.72 38.53
CA ASP A 200 -1.57 12.85 39.46
C ASP A 200 -2.08 14.10 38.72
N SER A 201 -3.30 14.49 39.03
CA SER A 201 -4.01 15.64 38.46
C SER A 201 -3.52 17.00 38.98
N SER A 202 -2.59 17.02 39.95
CA SER A 202 -2.10 18.24 40.59
C SER A 202 -1.00 18.98 39.81
N SER A 203 -0.40 18.35 38.77
CA SER A 203 0.79 18.90 38.10
C SER A 203 0.52 19.75 36.84
N CYS A 204 -0.72 19.84 36.34
CA CYS A 204 -1.05 20.65 35.15
C CYS A 204 -1.39 22.13 35.45
N SER A 205 -1.26 22.60 36.70
CA SER A 205 -1.62 23.97 37.11
C SER A 205 -0.59 25.06 36.79
N SER A 206 0.57 24.71 36.22
CA SER A 206 1.71 25.65 36.03
C SER A 206 2.10 25.93 34.57
N CYS A 207 1.32 25.46 33.58
CA CYS A 207 1.61 25.73 32.17
C CYS A 207 0.90 27.01 31.69
N THR A 208 1.61 28.14 31.69
CA THR A 208 1.17 29.39 31.06
C THR A 208 1.37 29.31 29.53
N CYS A 209 0.29 29.29 28.75
CA CYS A 209 0.38 29.42 27.29
C CYS A 209 0.88 30.83 26.90
N PRO A 210 1.80 30.98 25.93
CA PRO A 210 2.12 32.31 25.41
C PRO A 210 0.91 32.84 24.63
N SER A 211 0.35 33.96 25.09
CA SER A 211 -0.67 34.70 24.36
C SER A 211 -0.08 35.20 23.04
N ALA A 212 -0.76 34.90 21.92
CA ALA A 212 -0.42 35.39 20.60
C ALA A 212 -0.30 36.92 20.61
N SER A 213 0.92 37.45 20.48
CA SER A 213 1.14 38.86 20.20
C SER A 213 0.96 39.10 18.70
N THR A 214 -0.15 39.72 18.35
CA THR A 214 -0.37 40.38 17.07
C THR A 214 0.73 41.42 16.85
N SER A 215 1.69 41.15 15.95
CA SER A 215 2.62 42.18 15.47
C SER A 215 2.15 42.67 14.11
N THR A 216 1.38 43.73 14.15
CA THR A 216 1.16 44.66 13.04
C THR A 216 2.44 45.47 12.84
N SER A 217 3.03 45.42 11.66
CA SER A 217 3.84 46.49 11.05
C SER A 217 4.15 46.13 9.61
#